data_AF-A0A918HNV5-F1
#
_entry.id   AF-A0A918HNV5-F1
#
_cell.length_a   1.000
_cell.length_b   1.000
_cell.length_c   1.000
_cell.angle_alpha   90.00
_cell.angle_beta   90.00
_cell.angle_gamma   90.00
#
_symmetry.space_group_name_H-M   'P 1'
#
loop_
_entity.id
_entity.type
_entity.pdbx_description
1 polymer ?
#
loop_
_entity_poly.entity_id
_entity_poly.type
_entity_poly.pdbx_seq_one_letter_code
_entity_poly.pdbx_strand_id
1 'polypeptide(L)' 'MGPLPLYGCFHVSQRNTFTGRLTPEMLRDVLRTAAEEAALPESGGTG' A
#
# COMPACT_ATOMS: atom_id res chain seq x y z
N MET A 1 2.87 -6.41 -24.36
CA MET A 1 3.19 -6.10 -22.94
C MET A 1 2.42 -4.84 -22.60
N GLY A 2 1.45 -4.93 -21.67
CA GLY A 2 0.64 -3.77 -21.27
C GLY A 2 1.45 -2.77 -20.42
N PRO A 3 0.93 -1.55 -20.19
CA PRO A 3 1.56 -0.58 -19.30
C PRO A 3 1.65 -1.13 -17.87
N LEU A 4 2.76 -0.85 -17.17
CA LEU A 4 2.93 -1.21 -15.77
C LEU A 4 2.44 -0.04 -14.89
N PRO A 5 1.38 -0.21 -14.09
CA PRO A 5 0.92 0.84 -13.19
C PRO A 5 1.96 1.12 -12.10
N LEU A 6 2.18 2.41 -11.81
CA LEU A 6 3.12 2.86 -10.77
C LEU A 6 2.35 3.58 -9.66
N TYR A 7 2.57 3.15 -8.43
CA TYR A 7 1.96 3.72 -7.23
C TYR A 7 3.02 4.39 -6.35
N GLY A 8 2.76 5.63 -5.93
CA GLY A 8 3.62 6.38 -5.01
C GLY A 8 3.15 6.24 -3.56
N CYS A 9 4.10 6.13 -2.62
CA CYS A 9 3.83 6.17 -1.19
C CYS A 9 4.94 6.94 -0.47
N PHE A 10 4.65 7.49 0.71
CA PHE A 10 5.71 8.01 1.56
C PHE A 10 6.64 6.88 2.00
N HIS A 11 7.93 7.19 2.09
CA HIS A 11 8.89 6.26 2.67
C HIS A 11 8.49 5.92 4.11
N VAL A 12 8.54 4.64 4.46
CA VAL A 12 8.21 4.11 5.80
C VAL A 12 9.34 4.42 6.79
N SER A 13 9.57 5.70 7.06
CA SER A 13 10.54 6.20 8.04
C SER A 13 9.86 6.56 9.35
N GLN A 14 10.60 6.51 10.47
CA GLN A 14 10.11 6.94 11.78
C GLN A 14 9.58 8.36 11.77
N ARG A 15 10.25 9.29 11.05
CA ARG A 15 9.76 10.66 10.90
C ARG A 15 8.35 10.70 10.31
N ASN A 16 8.06 9.89 9.30
CA ASN A 16 6.75 9.91 8.64
C ASN A 16 5.69 9.17 9.45
N THR A 17 6.03 8.02 10.03
CA THR A 17 5.07 7.22 10.80
C THR A 17 4.76 7.81 12.17
N PHE A 18 5.76 8.33 12.88
CA PHE A 18 5.57 8.89 14.22
C PHE A 18 4.89 10.26 14.21
N THR A 19 5.10 11.07 13.17
CA THR A 19 4.40 12.36 13.02
C THR A 19 3.00 12.23 12.41
N GLY A 20 2.59 11.02 12.01
CA GLY A 20 1.32 10.78 11.32
C GLY A 20 1.30 11.22 9.86
N ARG A 21 2.44 11.64 9.29
CA ARG A 21 2.56 11.99 7.86
C ARG A 21 2.36 10.77 6.94
N LEU A 22 2.66 9.57 7.44
CA LEU A 22 2.27 8.30 6.84
C LEU A 22 1.53 7.48 7.88
N THR A 23 0.25 7.21 7.67
CA THR A 23 -0.53 6.34 8.55
C THR A 23 -0.51 4.89 8.03
N PRO A 24 -0.72 3.90 8.91
CA PRO A 24 -0.88 2.51 8.48
C PRO A 24 -2.05 2.31 7.49
N GLU A 25 -3.12 3.07 7.62
CA GLU A 25 -4.27 3.05 6.72
C GLU A 25 -3.89 3.49 5.31
N MET A 26 -3.20 4.62 5.17
CA MET A 26 -2.70 5.09 3.87
C MET A 26 -1.79 4.06 3.19
N LEU A 27 -0.90 3.40 3.95
CA LEU A 27 -0.04 2.36 3.41
C LEU A 27 -0.84 1.14 2.93
N ARG A 28 -1.83 0.70 3.71
CA ARG A 28 -2.72 -0.41 3.35
C ARG A 28 -3.54 -0.08 2.11
N ASP A 29 -4.03 1.14 1.98
CA ASP A 29 -4.82 1.57 0.82
C ASP A 29 -4.02 1.46 -0.47
N VAL A 30 -2.79 1.98 -0.48
CA VAL A 30 -1.92 1.89 -1.67
C VAL A 30 -1.62 0.43 -2.03
N LEU A 31 -1.30 -0.40 -1.03
CA LEU A 31 -1.00 -1.82 -1.26
C LEU A 31 -2.22 -2.61 -1.74
N ARG A 32 -3.41 -2.31 -1.20
CA ARG A 32 -4.68 -2.93 -1.61
C ARG A 32 -5.01 -2.57 -3.05
N THR A 33 -4.94 -1.29 -3.43
CA THR A 33 -5.16 -0.87 -4.83
C THR A 33 -4.17 -1.55 -5.77
N ALA A 34 -2.89 -1.66 -5.38
CA ALA A 34 -1.90 -2.37 -6.19
C ALA A 34 -2.21 -3.87 -6.32
N ALA A 35 -2.73 -4.51 -5.26
CA ALA A 35 -3.13 -5.91 -5.26
C ALA A 35 -4.37 -6.16 -6.14
N GLU A 36 -5.39 -5.30 -6.05
CA GLU A 36 -6.60 -5.35 -6.87
C GLU A 36 -6.27 -5.29 -8.36
N GLU A 37 -5.42 -4.33 -8.76
CA GLU A 37 -4.99 -4.14 -10.14
C GLU A 37 -4.09 -5.29 -10.64
N ALA A 38 -3.33 -5.91 -9.73
CA ALA A 38 -2.55 -7.11 -10.03
C ALA A 38 -3.38 -8.42 -9.95
N ALA A 39 -4.69 -8.33 -9.66
CA ALA A 39 -5.58 -9.45 -9.42
C ALA A 39 -5.02 -10.46 -8.39
N LEU A 40 -4.33 -9.95 -7.36
CA LEU A 40 -3.76 -10.76 -6.29
C LEU A 40 -4.83 -11.04 -5.22
N PRO A 41 -4.87 -12.25 -4.65
CA PRO A 41 -5.76 -12.53 -3.53
C PRO A 41 -5.33 -11.70 -2.32
N GLU A 42 -6.27 -10.98 -1.72
CA GLU A 42 -6.04 -10.37 -0.41
C GLU A 42 -5.66 -11.47 0.57
N SER A 43 -4.41 -11.46 1.05
CA SER A 43 -3.94 -12.41 2.06
C SER A 43 -4.49 -12.00 3.43
N GLY A 44 -5.81 -11.92 3.55
CA GLY A 44 -6.51 -11.80 4.82
C GLY A 44 -6.53 -13.17 5.47
N GLY A 45 -5.50 -13.45 6.29
CA GLY A 45 -5.59 -14.54 7.24
C GLY A 45 -6.85 -14.35 8.08
N THR A 46 -7.75 -15.32 7.99
CA THR A 46 -8.87 -15.55 8.91
C THR A 46 -8.36 -15.38 10.34
N GLY A 47 -8.89 -14.38 11.04
CA GLY A 47 -9.03 -14.44 12.48
C GLY A 47 -10.21 -15.33 12.84
#